data_AF-A0A9E1KLG8-F1
#
_entry.id   AF-A0A9E1KLG8-F1
#
_cell.length_a   1.000
_cell.length_b   1.000
_cell.length_c   1.000
_cell.angle_alpha   90.00
_cell.angle_beta   90.00
_cell.angle_gamma   90.00
#
_symmetry.space_group_name_H-M   'P 1'
#
loop_
_entity.id
_entity.type
_entity.pdbx_description
1 polymer ?
#
loop_
_entity_poly.entity_id
_entity_poly.type
_entity_poly.pdbx_seq_one_letter_code
_entity_poly.pdbx_strand_id
1 'polypeptide(L)'
;MPTQDNQLLAAVLDELVPPREELGLAGAGRPEVVNYVLQKIISTDLAPVVDAGLDAVSGRAKEQFNRPFQDIPAPDRAPMLEAVETEQPFFIPVLLLHAYPSYYQQADVLEQLDYEARPPFPKGYEIDIGDEQLLQDIRDRVGHKTV
;
A
#
# COMPACT_ATOMS: atom_id res chain seq x y z
N MET A 1 -9.68 -12.23 18.36
CA MET A 1 -8.82 -11.69 17.29
C MET A 1 -8.25 -12.86 16.55
N PRO A 2 -8.35 -12.84 15.23
CA PRO A 2 -7.08 -12.57 14.55
C PRO A 2 -7.26 -11.90 13.17
N THR A 3 -6.30 -11.48 12.33
CA THR A 3 -4.86 -11.15 12.41
C THR A 3 -3.89 -12.27 12.82
N GLN A 4 -4.02 -13.50 12.29
CA GLN A 4 -3.28 -14.66 12.85
C GLN A 4 -1.82 -14.66 12.43
N ASP A 5 -1.49 -14.03 11.32
CA ASP A 5 -0.15 -14.10 10.78
C ASP A 5 0.32 -12.72 10.32
N ASN A 6 0.80 -11.93 11.29
CA ASN A 6 1.42 -10.64 11.02
C ASN A 6 2.63 -10.78 10.07
N GLN A 7 3.28 -11.95 10.03
CA GLN A 7 4.39 -12.19 9.09
C GLN A 7 3.87 -12.40 7.67
N LEU A 8 2.79 -13.17 7.50
CA LEU A 8 2.13 -13.31 6.21
C LEU A 8 1.62 -11.96 5.70
N LEU A 9 0.91 -11.20 6.54
CA LEU A 9 0.42 -9.88 6.16
C LEU A 9 1.59 -8.94 5.80
N ALA A 10 2.66 -8.93 6.60
CA ALA A 10 3.86 -8.15 6.29
C ALA A 10 4.44 -8.52 4.91
N ALA A 11 4.58 -9.83 4.63
CA ALA A 11 5.11 -10.30 3.36
C ALA A 11 4.21 -9.92 2.17
N VAL A 12 2.87 -9.96 2.33
CA VAL A 12 1.94 -9.49 1.30
C VAL A 12 2.07 -7.98 1.11
N LEU A 13 2.19 -7.20 2.19
CA LEU A 13 2.37 -5.75 2.10
C LEU A 13 3.69 -5.36 1.43
N ASP A 14 4.78 -6.09 1.70
CA ASP A 14 6.05 -5.91 0.98
C ASP A 14 5.92 -6.26 -0.51
N GLU A 15 5.04 -7.17 -0.91
CA GLU A 15 4.81 -7.42 -2.34
C GLU A 15 4.06 -6.24 -2.98
N LEU A 16 3.11 -5.62 -2.25
CA LEU A 16 2.34 -4.47 -2.74
C LEU A 16 3.15 -3.17 -2.78
N VAL A 17 4.02 -2.94 -1.79
CA VAL A 17 4.95 -1.82 -1.75
C VAL A 17 6.33 -2.36 -1.36
N PRO A 18 7.15 -2.74 -2.35
CA PRO A 18 8.41 -3.41 -2.11
C PRO A 18 9.49 -2.49 -1.58
N PRO A 19 10.45 -3.03 -0.79
CA PRO A 19 11.65 -2.31 -0.46
C PRO A 19 12.40 -1.92 -1.74
N ARG A 20 13.02 -0.74 -1.72
CA ARG A 20 13.90 -0.25 -2.79
C ARG A 20 15.24 0.10 -2.19
N GLU A 21 16.15 -0.88 -2.19
CA GLU A 21 17.49 -0.74 -1.61
C GLU A 21 18.27 0.43 -2.20
N GLU A 22 18.15 0.67 -3.52
CA GLU A 22 18.78 1.78 -4.23
C GLU A 22 18.39 3.16 -3.68
N LEU A 23 17.20 3.27 -3.10
CA LEU A 23 16.65 4.50 -2.53
C LEU A 23 16.68 4.50 -0.99
N GLY A 24 17.18 3.42 -0.36
CA GLY A 24 17.14 3.25 1.09
C GLY A 24 15.72 3.02 1.66
N LEU A 25 14.73 2.78 0.81
CA LEU A 25 13.32 2.66 1.21
C LEU A 25 13.02 1.23 1.68
N ALA A 26 12.59 1.09 2.93
CA ALA A 26 12.02 -0.18 3.42
C ALA A 26 10.64 -0.44 2.77
N GLY A 27 10.18 -1.69 2.70
CA GLY A 27 8.85 -2.00 2.16
C GLY A 27 7.71 -1.73 3.16
N ALA A 28 6.47 -1.99 2.75
CA ALA A 28 5.28 -1.82 3.59
C ALA A 28 5.04 -2.96 4.60
N GLY A 29 5.84 -4.03 4.58
CA GLY A 29 5.84 -5.08 5.59
C GLY A 29 6.43 -4.66 6.94
N ARG A 30 6.83 -3.40 7.08
CA ARG A 30 7.35 -2.83 8.33
C ARG A 30 6.29 -2.79 9.45
N PRO A 31 6.68 -2.92 10.73
CA PRO A 31 5.73 -3.01 11.86
C PRO A 31 4.74 -1.85 11.96
N GLU A 32 5.17 -0.62 11.66
CA GLU A 32 4.34 0.58 11.77
C GLU A 32 3.16 0.53 10.80
N VAL A 33 3.41 0.10 9.57
CA VAL A 33 2.40 -0.02 8.51
C VAL A 33 1.49 -1.20 8.78
N VAL A 34 2.05 -2.36 9.14
CA VAL A 34 1.27 -3.55 9.52
C VAL A 34 0.30 -3.22 10.67
N ASN A 35 0.79 -2.60 11.74
CA ASN A 35 -0.04 -2.25 12.90
C ASN A 35 -1.16 -1.26 12.53
N TYR A 36 -0.86 -0.27 11.69
CA TYR A 36 -1.87 0.68 11.22
C TYR A 36 -2.95 0.00 10.39
N VAL A 37 -2.56 -0.83 9.43
CA VAL A 37 -3.47 -1.59 8.56
C VAL A 37 -4.38 -2.47 9.41
N LEU A 38 -3.84 -3.21 10.38
CA LEU A 38 -4.61 -4.04 11.29
C LEU A 38 -5.64 -3.24 12.10
N GLN A 39 -5.22 -2.11 12.68
CA GLN A 39 -6.13 -1.24 13.42
C GLN A 39 -7.28 -0.73 12.53
N LYS A 40 -6.98 -0.35 11.28
CA LYS A 40 -8.01 0.10 10.34
C LYS A 40 -8.98 -1.00 9.99
N ILE A 41 -8.50 -2.16 9.58
CA ILE A 41 -9.31 -3.34 9.25
C ILE A 41 -10.28 -3.70 10.38
N ILE A 42 -9.81 -3.68 11.63
CA ILE A 42 -10.65 -3.97 12.80
C ILE A 42 -11.69 -2.87 13.00
N SER A 43 -11.29 -1.60 12.92
CA SER A 43 -12.17 -0.46 13.15
C SER A 43 -13.26 -0.28 12.08
N THR A 44 -13.05 -0.82 10.88
CA THR A 44 -13.97 -0.73 9.74
C THR A 44 -14.73 -2.03 9.45
N ASP A 45 -14.60 -3.05 10.32
CA ASP A 45 -15.24 -4.37 10.17
C ASP A 45 -14.86 -5.09 8.85
N LEU A 46 -13.64 -4.85 8.36
CA LEU A 46 -13.09 -5.47 7.15
C LEU A 46 -12.28 -6.73 7.44
N ALA A 47 -12.14 -7.13 8.71
CA ALA A 47 -11.38 -8.31 9.11
C ALA A 47 -11.77 -9.58 8.35
N PRO A 48 -13.06 -9.90 8.13
CA PRO A 48 -13.44 -11.10 7.37
C PRO A 48 -12.92 -11.12 5.93
N VAL A 49 -12.83 -9.96 5.27
CA VAL A 49 -12.31 -9.84 3.90
C VAL A 49 -10.81 -10.12 3.88
N VAL A 50 -10.08 -9.57 4.84
CA VAL A 50 -8.63 -9.74 4.93
C VAL A 50 -8.25 -11.15 5.35
N ASP A 51 -8.95 -11.72 6.34
CA ASP A 51 -8.71 -13.10 6.78
C ASP A 51 -8.98 -14.10 5.63
N ALA A 52 -10.07 -13.94 4.89
CA ALA A 52 -10.36 -14.79 3.73
C ALA A 52 -9.29 -14.70 2.63
N GLY A 53 -8.75 -13.50 2.39
CA GLY A 53 -7.65 -13.30 1.45
C GLY A 53 -6.34 -13.93 1.92
N LEU A 54 -5.97 -13.74 3.20
CA LEU A 54 -4.76 -14.33 3.78
C LEU A 54 -4.84 -15.87 3.82
N ASP A 55 -6.01 -16.42 4.12
CA ASP A 55 -6.26 -17.86 4.06
C ASP A 55 -6.09 -18.40 2.62
N ALA A 56 -6.59 -17.66 1.61
CA ALA A 56 -6.41 -18.03 0.21
C ALA A 56 -4.93 -17.98 -0.23
N VAL A 57 -4.17 -16.96 0.19
CA VAL A 57 -2.71 -16.88 -0.04
C VAL A 57 -2.00 -18.07 0.60
N SER A 58 -2.28 -18.35 1.88
CA SER A 58 -1.66 -19.43 2.62
C SER A 58 -1.97 -20.81 2.02
N GLY A 59 -3.24 -21.04 1.65
CA GLY A 59 -3.69 -22.26 0.98
C GLY A 59 -2.95 -22.49 -0.34
N ARG A 60 -2.89 -21.47 -1.21
CA ARG A 60 -2.19 -21.57 -2.50
C ARG A 60 -0.69 -21.77 -2.35
N ALA A 61 -0.05 -21.06 -1.42
CA ALA A 61 1.37 -21.27 -1.09
C ALA A 61 1.66 -22.71 -0.68
N LYS A 62 0.77 -23.29 0.14
CA LYS A 62 0.89 -24.68 0.58
C LYS A 62 0.66 -25.67 -0.56
N GLU A 63 -0.33 -25.44 -1.41
CA GLU A 63 -0.68 -26.32 -2.52
C GLU A 63 0.37 -26.33 -3.64
N GLN A 64 0.87 -25.16 -4.03
CA GLN A 64 1.76 -25.02 -5.19
C GLN A 64 3.23 -25.23 -4.83
N PHE A 65 3.66 -24.76 -3.66
CA PHE A 65 5.09 -24.72 -3.29
C PHE A 65 5.42 -25.51 -2.01
N ASN A 66 4.40 -26.05 -1.33
CA ASN A 66 4.53 -26.78 -0.07
C ASN A 66 5.30 -26.02 1.03
N ARG A 67 5.17 -24.68 1.05
CA ARG A 67 5.87 -23.78 1.98
C ARG A 67 5.01 -22.55 2.33
N PRO A 68 5.32 -21.82 3.41
CA PRO A 68 4.71 -20.52 3.70
C PRO A 68 5.00 -19.49 2.60
N PHE A 69 4.08 -18.54 2.39
CA PHE A 69 4.21 -17.51 1.35
C PHE A 69 5.49 -16.68 1.49
N GLN A 70 5.86 -16.30 2.72
CA GLN A 70 7.07 -15.55 3.03
C GLN A 70 8.38 -16.27 2.67
N ASP A 71 8.33 -17.58 2.39
CA ASP A 71 9.48 -18.41 1.99
C ASP A 71 9.50 -18.73 0.48
N ILE A 72 8.51 -18.23 -0.28
CA ILE A 72 8.43 -18.36 -1.74
C ILE A 72 9.39 -17.33 -2.38
N PRO A 73 10.12 -17.65 -3.47
CA PRO A 73 10.91 -16.65 -4.19
C PRO A 73 10.05 -15.49 -4.73
N ALA A 74 10.57 -14.26 -4.70
CA ALA A 74 9.84 -13.07 -5.16
C ALA A 74 9.19 -13.20 -6.56
N PRO A 75 9.85 -13.79 -7.58
CA PRO A 75 9.24 -13.95 -8.92
C PRO A 75 7.94 -14.75 -8.94
N ASP A 76 7.72 -15.61 -7.94
CA ASP A 76 6.55 -16.49 -7.86
C ASP A 76 5.44 -15.91 -6.96
N ARG A 77 5.71 -14.84 -6.19
CA ARG A 77 4.75 -14.24 -5.26
C ARG A 77 3.72 -13.36 -5.96
N ALA A 78 4.15 -12.45 -6.83
CA ALA A 78 3.23 -11.58 -7.56
C ALA A 78 2.18 -12.35 -8.39
N PRO A 79 2.54 -13.35 -9.22
CA PRO A 79 1.55 -14.16 -9.94
C PRO A 79 0.56 -14.89 -9.03
N MET A 80 1.02 -15.31 -7.84
CA MET A 80 0.13 -15.92 -6.85
C MET A 80 -0.87 -14.90 -6.29
N LEU A 81 -0.43 -13.68 -5.97
CA LEU A 81 -1.33 -12.63 -5.49
C LEU A 81 -2.34 -12.21 -6.56
N GLU A 82 -1.97 -12.14 -7.84
CA GLU A 82 -2.90 -11.90 -8.95
C GLU A 82 -3.99 -13.00 -9.04
N ALA A 83 -3.59 -14.26 -8.84
CA ALA A 83 -4.53 -15.38 -8.80
C ALA A 83 -5.45 -15.34 -7.57
N VAL A 84 -4.97 -14.84 -6.43
CA VAL A 84 -5.79 -14.60 -5.24
C VAL A 84 -6.74 -13.44 -5.46
N GLU A 85 -6.29 -12.34 -6.07
CA GLU A 85 -7.12 -11.16 -6.36
C GLU A 85 -8.31 -11.53 -7.25
N THR A 86 -8.13 -12.47 -8.18
CA THR A 86 -9.23 -12.99 -9.01
C THR A 86 -10.31 -13.71 -8.18
N GLU A 87 -9.93 -14.43 -7.12
CA GLU A 87 -10.85 -15.16 -6.23
C GLU A 87 -11.42 -14.28 -5.11
N GLN A 88 -10.62 -13.33 -4.63
CA GLN A 88 -10.88 -12.44 -3.51
C GLN A 88 -10.74 -10.98 -3.98
N PRO A 89 -11.66 -10.47 -4.80
CA PRO A 89 -11.50 -9.19 -5.51
C PRO A 89 -11.42 -7.96 -4.60
N PHE A 90 -11.80 -8.08 -3.33
CA PHE A 90 -11.72 -6.99 -2.35
C PHE A 90 -10.47 -7.04 -1.48
N PHE A 91 -9.74 -8.16 -1.46
CA PHE A 91 -8.60 -8.35 -0.56
C PHE A 91 -7.48 -7.33 -0.82
N ILE A 92 -6.93 -7.32 -2.04
CA ILE A 92 -5.84 -6.41 -2.41
C ILE A 92 -6.29 -4.93 -2.35
N PRO A 93 -7.46 -4.53 -2.88
CA PRO A 93 -7.93 -3.15 -2.74
C PRO A 93 -8.05 -2.66 -1.29
N VAL A 94 -8.52 -3.50 -0.36
CA VAL A 94 -8.63 -3.15 1.06
C VAL A 94 -7.23 -2.94 1.67
N LEU A 95 -6.27 -3.80 1.35
CA LEU A 95 -4.89 -3.61 1.80
C LEU A 95 -4.30 -2.32 1.25
N LEU A 96 -4.43 -2.05 -0.05
CA LEU A 96 -3.92 -0.83 -0.69
C LEU A 96 -4.53 0.43 -0.07
N LEU A 97 -5.84 0.44 0.19
CA LEU A 97 -6.56 1.56 0.79
C LEU A 97 -5.96 2.01 2.14
N HIS A 98 -5.38 1.08 2.90
CA HIS A 98 -4.81 1.38 4.22
C HIS A 98 -3.28 1.41 4.23
N ALA A 99 -2.62 0.58 3.42
CA ALA A 99 -1.17 0.50 3.34
C ALA A 99 -0.56 1.72 2.66
N TYR A 100 -1.13 2.20 1.53
CA TYR A 100 -0.56 3.34 0.81
C TYR A 100 -0.51 4.62 1.66
N PRO A 101 -1.63 5.08 2.26
CA PRO A 101 -1.60 6.29 3.05
C PRO A 101 -0.71 6.16 4.28
N SER A 102 -0.65 4.99 4.92
CA SER A 102 0.21 4.81 6.09
C SER A 102 1.69 4.74 5.73
N TYR A 103 2.04 4.10 4.62
CA TYR A 103 3.42 4.00 4.13
C TYR A 103 3.98 5.37 3.72
N TYR A 104 3.29 6.10 2.84
CA TYR A 104 3.78 7.40 2.33
C TYR A 104 3.62 8.56 3.33
N GLN A 105 3.15 8.28 4.55
CA GLN A 105 3.16 9.24 5.67
C GLN A 105 4.29 8.98 6.66
N GLN A 106 5.08 7.92 6.49
CA GLN A 106 6.23 7.66 7.36
C GLN A 106 7.32 8.72 7.12
N ALA A 107 7.89 9.23 8.21
CA ALA A 107 8.86 10.33 8.16
C ALA A 107 10.11 9.96 7.35
N ASP A 108 10.63 8.75 7.52
CA ASP A 108 11.77 8.22 6.78
C ASP A 108 11.47 8.10 5.28
N VAL A 109 10.27 7.66 4.91
CA VAL A 109 9.82 7.59 3.51
C VAL A 109 9.72 8.98 2.90
N LEU A 110 9.16 9.95 3.63
CA LEU A 110 9.06 11.33 3.16
C LEU A 110 10.45 11.95 2.95
N GLU A 111 11.36 11.79 3.92
CA GLU A 111 12.73 12.31 3.84
C GLU A 111 13.51 11.72 2.67
N GLN A 112 13.40 10.40 2.44
CA GLN A 112 14.08 9.72 1.33
C GLN A 112 13.53 10.11 -0.05
N LEU A 113 12.27 10.56 -0.10
CA LEU A 113 11.63 11.10 -1.30
C LEU A 113 11.81 12.62 -1.46
N ASP A 114 12.68 13.24 -0.64
CA ASP A 114 12.97 14.68 -0.64
C ASP A 114 11.74 15.55 -0.32
N TYR A 115 10.82 15.02 0.50
CA TYR A 115 9.70 15.76 1.07
C TYR A 115 9.98 16.14 2.53
N GLU A 116 9.44 17.27 2.97
CA GLU A 116 9.46 17.62 4.39
C GLU A 116 8.65 16.58 5.19
N ALA A 117 9.25 15.94 6.19
CA ALA A 117 8.57 14.96 7.06
C ALA A 117 7.55 15.61 8.02
N ARG A 118 6.44 16.11 7.47
CA ARG A 118 5.34 16.70 8.23
C ARG A 118 4.01 16.48 7.52
N PRO A 119 2.88 16.59 8.25
CA PRO A 119 1.58 16.61 7.61
C PRO A 119 1.49 17.75 6.56
N PRO A 120 0.85 17.50 5.40
CA PRO A 120 0.67 18.53 4.40
C PRO A 120 -0.22 19.66 4.94
N PHE A 121 -1.33 19.34 5.62
CA PHE A 121 -2.16 20.36 6.27
C PHE A 121 -1.54 20.82 7.61
N PRO A 122 -1.54 22.12 7.94
CA PRO A 122 -2.19 23.23 7.23
C PRO A 122 -1.34 23.95 6.18
N LYS A 123 -0.02 23.75 6.15
CA LYS A 123 0.90 24.60 5.38
C LYS A 123 0.94 24.29 3.87
N GLY A 124 0.48 23.12 3.44
CA GLY A 124 0.76 22.53 2.13
C GLY A 124 2.22 22.08 1.99
N TYR A 125 2.55 21.48 0.84
CA TYR A 125 3.94 21.38 0.37
C TYR A 125 4.18 22.47 -0.66
N GLU A 126 5.43 22.93 -0.79
CA GLU A 126 5.81 23.74 -1.96
C GLU A 126 5.75 22.84 -3.20
N ILE A 127 5.00 23.28 -4.21
CA ILE A 127 4.84 22.57 -5.48
C ILE A 127 5.46 23.46 -6.54
N ASP A 128 6.39 22.92 -7.33
CA ASP A 128 6.79 23.58 -8.58
C ASP A 128 5.60 23.60 -9.52
N ILE A 129 5.11 24.81 -9.80
CA ILE A 129 3.89 25.06 -10.56
C ILE A 129 4.11 24.70 -12.05
N GLY A 130 5.36 24.44 -12.46
CA GLY A 130 5.71 24.07 -13.83
C GLY A 130 5.49 25.22 -14.80
N ASP A 131 5.17 24.91 -16.06
CA ASP A 131 4.94 25.91 -17.09
C ASP A 131 3.63 26.70 -16.83
N GLU A 132 3.78 27.93 -16.34
CA GLU A 132 2.66 28.84 -16.07
C GLU A 132 1.80 29.08 -17.31
N GLN A 133 2.37 29.02 -18.52
CA GLN A 133 1.63 29.21 -19.76
C GLN A 133 0.69 28.05 -20.04
N LEU A 134 1.12 26.80 -19.76
CA LEU A 134 0.27 25.62 -19.86
C LEU A 134 -0.89 25.70 -18.86
N LEU A 135 -0.63 26.14 -17.63
CA LEU A 135 -1.68 26.31 -16.63
C LEU A 135 -2.67 27.40 -17.01
N GLN A 136 -2.18 28.50 -17.59
CA GLN A 136 -3.02 29.56 -18.10
C GLN A 136 -3.91 29.06 -19.24
N ASP A 137 -3.35 28.32 -20.20
CA ASP A 137 -4.11 27.70 -21.29
C ASP A 137 -5.21 26.76 -20.78
N ILE A 138 -4.94 25.98 -19.72
CA ILE A 138 -5.94 25.10 -19.09
C ILE A 138 -7.02 25.94 -18.41
N ARG A 139 -6.66 26.97 -17.65
CA ARG A 139 -7.63 27.87 -16.98
C ARG A 139 -8.54 28.55 -17.99
N ASP A 140 -7.99 29.01 -19.11
CA ASP A 140 -8.73 29.67 -20.17
C ASP A 140 -9.63 28.70 -20.94
N ARG A 141 -9.23 27.42 -21.08
CA ARG A 141 -10.06 26.35 -21.67
C ARG A 141 -11.18 25.87 -20.76
N VAL A 142 -10.93 25.78 -19.45
CA VAL A 142 -11.93 25.31 -18.48
C VAL A 142 -12.93 26.43 -18.13
N GLY A 143 -12.52 27.69 -18.33
CA GLY A 143 -13.38 28.86 -18.23
C GLY A 143 -13.86 29.14 -16.81
N HIS A 144 -14.09 30.42 -16.52
CA HIS A 144 -14.76 30.87 -15.31
C HIS A 144 -16.13 30.18 -15.11
N LYS A 145 -16.17 29.07 -14.35
CA LYS A 145 -17.36 28.73 -13.58
C LYS A 145 -17.28 29.52 -12.28
N THR A 146 -17.77 30.75 -12.34
CA THR A 146 -18.20 31.51 -11.16
C THR A 146 -19.19 30.63 -10.40
N VAL A 147 -18.89 30.30 -9.14
CA VAL A 147 -19.89 29.83 -8.18
C VAL A 147 -20.74 31.02 -7.76
#